data_AF-A0A5N4C3G1-F1
#
_entry.id   AF-A0A5N4C3G1-F1
#
_cell.length_a   1.000
_cell.length_b   1.000
_cell.length_c   1.000
_cell.angle_alpha   90.00
_cell.angle_beta   90.00
_cell.angle_gamma   90.00
#
_symmetry.space_group_name_H-M   'P 1'
#
loop_
_entity.id
_entity.type
_entity.pdbx_description
1 polymer ?
#
loop_
_entity_poly.entity_id
_entity_poly.type
_entity_poly.pdbx_seq_one_letter_code
_entity_poly.pdbx_strand_id
1 'polypeptide(L)'
;MCSDKTWTLMKNEMTITHMFTSDGLCTVTGVGYNPFVEVIIDVIHGCYNPSLSRIVEAGYVCNNAVIGNNTLMGKPMEGALIALAMKLGFDGLQQNYIRKAE
;
A
#
# COMPACT_ATOMS: atom_id res chain seq x y z
N MET A 1 12.50 -31.42 -21.51
CA MET A 1 11.52 -30.37 -21.17
C MET A 1 12.30 -29.09 -20.92
N CYS A 2 12.24 -28.15 -21.87
CA CYS A 2 12.84 -26.83 -21.71
C CYS A 2 11.87 -25.99 -20.86
N SER A 3 12.20 -25.74 -19.60
CA SER A 3 11.42 -24.81 -18.77
C SER A 3 11.87 -23.40 -19.11
N ASP A 4 11.03 -22.71 -19.88
CA ASP A 4 11.10 -21.27 -20.07
C ASP A 4 11.02 -20.60 -18.69
N LYS A 5 12.06 -19.84 -18.34
CA LYS A 5 12.20 -19.20 -17.04
C LYS A 5 11.51 -17.86 -17.08
N THR A 6 10.19 -17.82 -16.92
CA THR A 6 9.48 -16.58 -16.57
C THR A 6 8.04 -16.92 -16.22
N TRP A 7 7.56 -16.48 -15.05
CA TRP A 7 6.15 -16.45 -14.59
C TRP A 7 5.63 -17.48 -13.57
N THR A 8 6.33 -18.56 -13.22
CA THR A 8 5.66 -19.63 -12.45
C THR A 8 5.66 -19.50 -10.92
N LEU A 9 6.42 -18.59 -10.29
CA LEU A 9 6.72 -18.72 -8.85
C LEU A 9 6.51 -17.50 -7.95
N MET A 10 6.04 -16.37 -8.46
CA MET A 10 5.56 -15.30 -7.59
C MET A 10 4.25 -14.77 -8.15
N LYS A 11 3.20 -14.80 -7.32
CA LYS A 11 2.13 -13.82 -7.51
C LYS A 11 2.83 -12.47 -7.57
N ASN A 12 2.60 -11.68 -8.62
CA ASN A 12 3.22 -10.36 -8.81
C ASN A 12 2.62 -9.33 -7.82
N GLU A 13 2.58 -9.72 -6.56
CA GLU A 13 2.00 -9.05 -5.41
C GLU A 13 3.13 -8.29 -4.71
N MET A 14 3.35 -7.04 -5.10
CA MET A 14 4.25 -6.16 -4.37
C MET A 14 3.58 -5.71 -3.07
N THR A 15 4.29 -5.83 -1.96
CA THR A 15 3.80 -5.46 -0.64
C THR A 15 4.82 -4.52 0.01
N ILE A 16 4.36 -3.39 0.54
CA ILE A 16 5.20 -2.50 1.36
C ILE A 16 5.43 -3.17 2.71
N THR A 17 6.70 -3.34 3.09
CA THR A 17 7.10 -3.97 4.36
C THR A 17 7.65 -2.97 5.37
N HIS A 18 8.26 -1.87 4.91
CA HIS A 18 8.84 -0.85 5.77
C HIS A 18 8.61 0.54 5.18
N MET A 19 8.33 1.51 6.05
CA MET A 19 8.25 2.93 5.73
C MET A 19 9.10 3.72 6.71
N PHE A 20 9.89 4.64 6.18
CA PHE A 20 10.79 5.49 6.95
C PHE A 20 10.34 6.93 6.82
N THR A 21 10.21 7.61 7.96
CA THR A 21 9.88 9.03 8.05
C THR A 21 10.81 9.72 9.03
N SER A 22 10.87 11.05 8.95
CA SER A 22 11.61 11.88 9.89
C SER A 22 11.27 11.59 11.35
N ASP A 23 10.05 11.14 11.58
CA ASP A 23 9.49 10.92 12.90
C ASP A 23 9.51 9.43 13.34
N GLY A 24 9.99 8.51 12.49
CA GLY A 24 10.13 7.10 12.86
C GLY A 24 10.03 6.09 11.72
N LEU A 25 10.22 4.82 12.09
CA LEU A 25 10.04 3.65 11.23
C LEU A 25 8.65 3.05 11.46
N CYS A 26 7.99 2.65 10.38
CA CYS A 26 6.76 1.87 10.41
C CYS A 26 7.01 0.56 9.68
N THR A 27 6.83 -0.56 10.37
CA THR A 27 6.83 -1.88 9.75
C THR A 27 5.41 -2.25 9.38
N VAL A 28 5.23 -2.89 8.23
CA VAL A 28 3.92 -3.27 7.72
C VAL A 28 3.95 -4.76 7.49
N THR A 29 3.04 -5.44 8.18
CA THR A 29 2.88 -6.89 8.10
C THR A 29 1.75 -7.27 7.15
N GLY A 30 1.79 -8.53 6.71
CA GLY A 30 0.80 -9.08 5.78
C GLY A 30 1.22 -9.00 4.33
N VAL A 31 1.00 -10.09 3.61
CA VAL A 31 1.34 -10.26 2.20
C VAL A 31 0.14 -10.06 1.30
N GLY A 32 0.39 -9.51 0.11
CA GLY A 32 -0.61 -9.34 -0.93
C GLY A 32 -1.56 -8.17 -0.70
N TYR A 33 -2.68 -8.18 -1.42
CA TYR A 33 -3.63 -7.08 -1.51
C TYR A 33 -4.83 -7.23 -0.57
N ASN A 34 -4.73 -8.09 0.46
CA ASN A 34 -5.81 -8.32 1.41
C ASN A 34 -5.88 -7.16 2.44
N PRO A 35 -7.02 -6.45 2.55
CA PRO A 35 -7.15 -5.33 3.48
C PRO A 35 -7.28 -5.74 4.95
N PHE A 36 -7.63 -7.00 5.24
CA PHE A 36 -7.91 -7.47 6.60
C PHE A 36 -6.67 -7.84 7.44
N VAL A 37 -5.47 -7.45 7.02
CA VAL A 37 -4.25 -7.85 7.74
C VAL A 37 -3.83 -6.79 8.74
N GLU A 38 -3.42 -7.24 9.93
CA GLU A 38 -2.89 -6.37 10.98
C GLU A 38 -1.61 -5.65 10.51
N VAL A 39 -1.57 -4.33 10.75
CA VAL A 39 -0.37 -3.51 10.59
C VAL A 39 0.27 -3.33 11.95
N ILE A 40 1.45 -3.91 12.14
CA ILE A 40 2.23 -3.69 13.36
C ILE A 40 3.09 -2.44 13.18
N ILE A 41 2.54 -1.29 13.55
CA ILE A 41 3.29 -0.03 13.56
C ILE A 41 4.23 -0.04 14.78
N ASP A 42 5.47 -0.47 14.58
CA ASP A 42 6.54 -0.37 15.58
C ASP A 42 7.03 1.09 15.66
N VAL A 43 6.21 1.96 16.25
CA VAL A 43 6.59 3.36 16.44
C VAL A 43 7.60 3.43 17.58
N ILE A 44 8.88 3.51 17.22
CA ILE A 44 9.96 3.75 18.18
C ILE A 44 9.73 5.07 18.96
N HIS A 45 8.88 5.98 18.45
CA HIS A 45 8.45 7.23 19.10
C HIS A 45 6.95 7.50 18.94
N GLY A 46 6.11 6.92 19.81
CA GLY A 46 4.81 7.50 20.19
C GLY A 46 3.69 7.50 19.14
N CYS A 47 2.51 7.05 19.56
CA CYS A 47 1.26 7.04 18.81
C CYS A 47 1.06 8.23 17.86
N TYR A 48 0.70 7.90 16.61
CA TYR A 48 0.16 8.79 15.59
C TYR A 48 1.15 9.78 14.97
N ASN A 49 1.75 9.33 13.86
CA ASN A 49 2.72 10.14 13.14
C ASN A 49 2.07 10.85 11.94
N PRO A 50 1.88 12.19 11.98
CA PRO A 50 1.21 12.92 10.91
C PRO A 50 1.98 12.86 9.58
N SER A 51 3.28 12.58 9.62
CA SER A 51 4.11 12.40 8.43
C SER A 51 3.83 11.07 7.73
N LEU A 52 3.65 9.98 8.50
CA LEU A 52 3.27 8.68 7.96
C LEU A 52 1.87 8.73 7.34
N SER A 53 0.90 9.34 8.03
CA SER A 53 -0.45 9.47 7.48
C SER A 53 -0.47 10.28 6.18
N ARG A 54 0.30 11.38 6.10
CA ARG A 54 0.43 12.17 4.86
C ARG A 54 1.06 11.41 3.71
N ILE A 55 2.08 10.59 3.96
CA ILE A 55 2.71 9.78 2.90
C ILE A 55 1.73 8.76 2.37
N VAL A 56 0.99 8.10 3.26
CA VAL A 56 -0.02 7.09 2.90
C VAL A 56 -1.17 7.75 2.15
N GLU A 57 -1.65 8.90 2.62
CA GLU A 57 -2.69 9.70 1.99
C GLU A 57 -2.27 10.17 0.59
N ALA A 58 -1.10 10.78 0.47
CA ALA A 58 -0.56 11.22 -0.82
C ALA A 58 -0.38 10.03 -1.77
N GLY A 59 0.14 8.91 -1.26
CA GLY A 59 0.24 7.66 -1.99
C GLY A 59 -1.12 7.22 -2.52
N TYR A 60 -2.13 7.11 -1.66
CA TYR A 60 -3.46 6.65 -2.04
C TYR A 60 -4.13 7.57 -3.08
N VAL A 61 -4.08 8.90 -2.87
CA VAL A 61 -4.74 9.88 -3.75
C VAL A 61 -4.06 9.95 -5.12
N CYS A 62 -2.72 9.89 -5.15
CA CYS A 62 -1.92 9.99 -6.37
C CYS A 62 -1.79 8.69 -7.16
N ASN A 63 -2.45 7.60 -6.74
CA ASN A 63 -2.40 6.32 -7.43
C ASN A 63 -3.64 6.06 -8.29
N ASN A 64 -3.44 5.50 -9.48
CA ASN A 64 -4.55 5.20 -10.40
C ASN A 64 -4.97 3.72 -10.36
N ALA A 65 -4.21 2.89 -9.64
CA ALA A 65 -4.57 1.51 -9.40
C ALA A 65 -5.87 1.38 -8.60
N VAL A 66 -6.52 0.22 -8.71
CA VAL A 66 -7.72 -0.14 -7.95
C VAL A 66 -7.58 -1.60 -7.55
N ILE A 67 -7.89 -1.91 -6.30
CA ILE A 67 -7.94 -3.28 -5.79
C ILE A 67 -9.41 -3.66 -5.62
N GLY A 68 -9.88 -4.66 -6.36
CA GLY A 68 -11.22 -5.21 -6.25
C GLY A 68 -11.17 -6.73 -6.21
N ASN A 69 -11.90 -7.37 -5.28
CA ASN A 69 -11.89 -8.82 -5.09
C ASN A 69 -10.47 -9.44 -5.04
N ASN A 70 -9.56 -8.84 -4.25
CA ASN A 70 -8.13 -9.21 -4.17
C ASN A 70 -7.36 -9.18 -5.51
N THR A 71 -7.93 -8.59 -6.55
CA THR A 71 -7.30 -8.45 -7.86
C THR A 71 -6.86 -7.01 -8.02
N LEU A 72 -5.57 -6.82 -8.26
CA LEU A 72 -5.02 -5.52 -8.57
C LEU A 72 -5.26 -5.18 -10.05
N MET A 73 -5.88 -4.03 -10.29
CA MET A 73 -5.94 -3.39 -11.60
C MET A 73 -5.01 -2.18 -11.59
N GLY A 74 -3.91 -2.24 -12.36
CA GLY A 74 -2.91 -1.18 -12.41
C GLY A 74 -1.49 -1.71 -12.21
N LYS A 75 -0.55 -0.81 -11.89
CA LYS A 75 0.84 -1.19 -11.68
C LYS A 75 1.00 -1.83 -10.29
N PRO A 76 1.79 -2.92 -10.16
CA PRO A 76 2.05 -3.58 -8.87
C PRO A 76 2.50 -2.63 -7.75
N MET A 77 3.35 -1.66 -8.08
CA MET A 77 3.84 -0.66 -7.12
C MET A 77 2.73 0.25 -6.59
N GLU A 78 1.80 0.68 -7.46
CA GLU A 78 0.63 1.47 -7.06
C GLU A 78 -0.33 0.63 -6.20
N GLY A 79 -0.49 -0.66 -6.55
CA GLY A 79 -1.27 -1.60 -5.75
C GLY A 79 -0.74 -1.81 -4.34
N ALA A 80 0.59 -1.84 -4.17
CA ALA A 80 1.21 -1.96 -2.86
C ALA A 80 0.87 -0.77 -1.95
N LEU A 81 0.84 0.44 -2.50
CA LEU A 81 0.46 1.68 -1.81
C LEU A 81 -1.04 1.70 -1.44
N ILE A 82 -1.91 1.20 -2.32
CA ILE A 82 -3.35 1.12 -2.05
C ILE A 82 -3.63 0.09 -0.96
N ALA A 83 -3.03 -1.10 -1.06
CA ALA A 83 -3.18 -2.13 -0.03
C ALA A 83 -2.69 -1.64 1.33
N LEU A 84 -1.59 -0.88 1.35
CA LEU A 84 -1.10 -0.23 2.56
C LEU A 84 -2.13 0.75 3.15
N ALA A 85 -2.68 1.64 2.33
CA ALA A 85 -3.67 2.62 2.77
C ALA A 85 -4.94 1.93 3.31
N MET A 86 -5.40 0.86 2.65
CA MET A 86 -6.54 0.07 3.13
C MET A 86 -6.25 -0.58 4.49
N LYS A 87 -5.06 -1.17 4.67
CA LYS A 87 -4.67 -1.79 5.95
C LYS A 87 -4.55 -0.77 7.10
N LEU A 88 -4.23 0.49 6.78
CA LEU A 88 -4.15 1.58 7.74
C LEU A 88 -5.51 2.27 8.00
N GLY A 89 -6.60 1.82 7.36
CA GLY A 89 -7.93 2.39 7.52
C GLY A 89 -8.13 3.74 6.82
N PHE A 90 -7.34 4.02 5.78
CA PHE A 90 -7.49 5.19 4.91
C PHE A 90 -8.37 4.89 3.68
N ASP A 91 -9.17 3.84 3.72
CA ASP A 91 -10.13 3.52 2.68
C ASP A 91 -11.14 4.67 2.51
N GLY A 92 -11.32 5.13 1.27
CA GLY A 92 -12.25 6.21 0.95
C GLY A 92 -11.70 7.64 1.01
N LEU A 93 -10.45 7.88 1.43
CA LEU A 93 -9.84 9.22 1.37
C LEU A 93 -9.91 9.85 -0.03
N GLN A 94 -9.79 9.03 -1.08
CA GLN A 94 -9.87 9.46 -2.47
C GLN A 94 -11.20 10.14 -2.81
N GLN A 95 -12.29 9.87 -2.09
CA GLN A 95 -13.58 10.55 -2.29
C GLN A 95 -13.55 12.01 -1.80
N ASN A 96 -12.64 12.34 -0.88
CA ASN A 96 -12.46 13.71 -0.39
C ASN A 96 -11.61 14.58 -1.33
N TYR A 97 -11.00 13.97 -2.36
CA TYR A 97 -10.14 14.67 -3.31
C TYR A 97 -10.75 14.69 -4.71
N ILE A 98 -10.92 15.89 -5.26
CA ILE A 98 -11.30 16.07 -6.66
C ILE A 98 -10.03 16.07 -7.50
N ARG A 99 -9.89 15.07 -8.37
CA ARG A 99 -8.84 15.07 -9.40
C ARG A 99 -9.15 16.14 -10.43
N LYS A 100 -8.38 17.22 -10.43
CA LYS A 100 -8.36 18.15 -11.57
C LYS A 100 -7.55 17.48 -12.68
N ALA A 101 -8.21 17.09 -13.76
CA ALA A 101 -7.52 16.84 -15.02
C ALA A 101 -7.07 18.20 -15.57
N GLU A 102 -5.79 18.31 -15.90
CA GLU A 102 -5.24 19.47 -16.60
C GLU A 102 -5.59 19.41 -18.10
#